data_AF-A0A920NCF5-F1
#
_entry.id   AF-A0A920NCF5-F1
#
_cell.length_a   1.000
_cell.length_b   1.000
_cell.length_c   1.000
_cell.angle_alpha   90.00
_cell.angle_beta   90.00
_cell.angle_gamma   90.00
#
_symmetry.space_group_name_H-M   'P 1'
#
loop_
_entity.id
_entity.type
_entity.pdbx_description
1 polymer ?
#
loop_
_entity_poly.entity_id
_entity_poly.type
_entity_poly.pdbx_seq_one_letter_code
_entity_poly.pdbx_strand_id
1 'polypeptide(L)'
;MGFADIIADITSSGTTMRENHLKTIAGGTVIESEACLIANGKLAVENSIKGKVAETFVRIIRAHLDAKEFFSITGNIQGVSRDAVASLVSEYESLRG
;
A
#
# COMPACT_ATOMS: atom_id res chain seq x y z
N MET A 1 18.47 -36.39 11.58
CA MET A 1 18.86 -35.14 10.89
C MET A 1 18.85 -34.04 11.94
N GLY A 2 20.01 -33.49 12.28
CA GLY A 2 20.18 -32.47 13.33
C GLY A 2 21.30 -31.51 12.91
N PHE A 3 21.04 -30.71 11.87
CA PHE A 3 22.03 -29.81 11.28
C PHE A 3 22.08 -28.43 11.92
N ALA A 4 20.99 -28.00 12.58
CA ALA A 4 20.89 -26.72 13.25
C ALA A 4 19.83 -26.77 14.36
N ASP A 5 20.06 -26.02 15.43
CA ASP A 5 19.10 -25.87 16.55
C ASP A 5 18.04 -24.81 16.26
N ILE A 6 18.36 -23.81 15.42
CA ILE A 6 17.49 -22.69 15.03
C ILE A 6 17.75 -22.38 13.56
N ILE A 7 16.69 -21.97 12.85
CA ILE A 7 16.79 -21.43 11.49
C ILE A 7 16.26 -20.00 11.44
N ALA A 8 16.79 -19.21 10.50
CA ALA A 8 16.22 -17.92 10.11
C ALA A 8 15.84 -18.01 8.64
N ASP A 9 14.58 -17.76 8.33
CA ASP A 9 14.02 -17.88 6.98
C ASP A 9 12.95 -16.83 6.75
N ILE A 10 12.62 -16.57 5.48
CA ILE A 10 11.56 -15.65 5.09
C ILE A 10 10.22 -16.38 5.22
N THR A 11 9.29 -15.75 5.94
CA THR A 11 7.94 -16.28 6.10
C THR A 11 6.88 -15.24 5.76
N SER A 12 5.73 -15.70 5.28
CA SER A 12 4.57 -14.87 4.99
C SER A 12 3.34 -15.41 5.73
N SER A 13 2.71 -16.48 5.22
CA SER A 13 1.54 -17.11 5.87
C SER A 13 1.89 -18.10 6.99
N GLY A 14 3.17 -18.45 7.15
CA GLY A 14 3.61 -19.47 8.10
C GLY A 14 3.34 -20.93 7.70
N THR A 15 2.80 -21.21 6.50
CA THR A 15 2.49 -22.58 6.05
C THR A 15 3.71 -23.50 6.10
N THR A 16 4.84 -23.07 5.53
CA THR A 16 6.10 -23.85 5.51
C THR A 16 6.61 -24.18 6.92
N MET A 17 6.49 -23.24 7.86
CA MET A 17 6.89 -23.44 9.25
C MET A 17 6.02 -24.51 9.90
N ARG A 18 4.70 -24.44 9.70
CA ARG A 18 3.75 -25.41 10.26
C ARG A 18 3.96 -26.83 9.72
N GLU A 19 4.19 -26.97 8.41
CA GLU A 19 4.46 -28.27 7.77
C GLU A 19 5.75 -28.92 8.30
N ASN A 20 6.72 -28.11 8.71
CA ASN A 20 7.98 -28.57 9.30
C ASN A 20 7.94 -28.64 10.84
N HIS A 21 6.77 -28.50 11.47
CA HIS A 21 6.60 -28.50 12.92
C HIS A 21 7.46 -27.44 13.64
N LEU A 22 7.72 -26.33 12.98
CA LEU A 22 8.48 -25.20 13.49
C LEU A 22 7.54 -24.11 14.02
N LYS A 23 8.07 -23.30 14.93
CA LYS A 23 7.39 -22.11 15.46
C LYS A 23 8.34 -20.92 15.46
N THR A 24 7.77 -19.73 15.36
CA THR A 24 8.53 -18.50 15.58
C THR A 24 8.88 -18.36 17.07
N ILE A 25 9.98 -17.67 17.34
CA ILE A 25 10.42 -17.33 18.70
C ILE A 25 9.95 -15.91 19.01
N ALA A 26 9.54 -15.65 20.25
CA ALA A 26 9.17 -14.30 20.67
C ALA A 26 10.36 -13.35 20.52
N GLY A 27 10.16 -12.24 19.79
CA GLY A 27 11.26 -11.33 19.42
C GLY A 27 12.22 -11.88 18.35
N GLY A 28 11.89 -13.01 17.72
CA GLY A 28 12.71 -13.64 16.68
C GLY A 28 12.56 -13.04 15.28
N THR A 29 11.71 -12.03 15.10
CA THR A 29 11.61 -11.29 13.84
C THR A 29 12.86 -10.45 13.67
N VAL A 30 13.65 -10.77 12.65
CA VAL A 30 14.86 -10.01 12.32
C VAL A 30 14.50 -8.71 11.59
N ILE A 31 13.69 -8.80 10.54
CA ILE A 31 13.25 -7.68 9.70
C ILE A 31 11.83 -7.96 9.20
N GLU A 32 10.98 -6.94 9.21
CA GLU A 32 9.74 -6.91 8.44
C GLU A 32 10.03 -6.36 7.04
N SER A 33 9.53 -7.02 6.01
CA SER A 33 9.90 -6.73 4.62
C SER A 33 8.66 -6.54 3.75
N GLU A 34 8.77 -5.58 2.85
CA GLU A 34 7.79 -5.30 1.81
C GLU A 34 8.50 -4.93 0.49
N ALA A 35 7.73 -4.83 -0.60
CA ALA A 35 8.27 -4.38 -1.87
C ALA A 35 8.50 -2.86 -1.84
N CYS A 36 9.73 -2.41 -2.10
CA CYS A 36 10.12 -1.00 -2.09
C CYS A 36 10.55 -0.51 -3.48
N LEU A 37 10.16 0.72 -3.85
CA LEU A 37 10.75 1.43 -4.98
C LEU A 37 12.05 2.10 -4.53
N ILE A 38 13.19 1.66 -5.08
CA ILE A 38 14.52 2.20 -4.76
C ILE A 38 15.09 2.93 -5.98
N ALA A 39 15.60 4.14 -5.77
CA ALA A 39 16.26 4.94 -6.80
C ALA A 39 17.70 5.28 -6.40
N ASN A 40 18.57 5.42 -7.40
CA ASN A 40 19.88 6.02 -7.18
C ASN A 40 19.71 7.54 -6.98
N GLY A 41 19.80 7.99 -5.73
CA GLY A 41 19.56 9.39 -5.36
C GLY A 41 20.49 10.38 -6.08
N LYS A 42 21.75 10.03 -6.28
CA LYS A 42 22.71 10.89 -7.01
C LYS A 42 22.29 11.07 -8.46
N LEU A 43 21.96 9.97 -9.16
CA LEU A 43 21.51 10.04 -10.55
C LEU A 43 20.17 10.75 -10.71
N ALA A 44 19.27 10.64 -9.73
CA ALA A 44 17.98 11.34 -9.75
C ALA A 44 18.16 12.86 -9.65
N VAL A 45 19.17 13.34 -8.91
CA VAL A 45 19.49 14.77 -8.76
C VAL A 45 20.29 15.30 -9.95
N GLU A 46 21.31 14.57 -10.39
CA GLU A 46 22.24 15.03 -11.43
C GLU A 46 21.67 14.94 -12.86
N ASN A 47 20.67 14.08 -13.08
CA ASN A 47 20.03 13.90 -14.38
C ASN A 47 18.53 14.21 -14.28
N SER A 48 18.15 15.39 -14.76
CA SER A 48 16.77 15.90 -14.67
C SER A 48 15.74 15.02 -15.36
N ILE A 49 16.11 14.29 -16.43
CA ILE A 49 15.21 13.35 -17.11
C ILE A 49 14.96 12.14 -16.19
N LYS A 50 16.01 11.54 -15.64
CA LYS A 50 15.89 10.38 -14.74
C LYS A 50 15.17 10.75 -13.44
N GLY A 51 15.41 11.95 -12.90
CA GLY A 51 14.68 12.48 -11.75
C GLY A 51 13.18 12.58 -12.00
N LYS A 52 12.77 13.17 -13.14
CA LYS A 52 11.35 13.27 -13.53
C LYS A 52 10.67 11.92 -13.73
N VAL A 53 11.40 10.94 -14.26
CA VAL A 53 10.88 9.57 -14.40
C VAL A 53 10.66 8.94 -13.02
N ALA A 54 11.63 9.05 -12.10
CA ALA A 54 11.49 8.55 -10.74
C ALA A 54 10.31 9.20 -9.99
N GLU A 55 10.15 10.51 -10.11
CA GLU A 55 9.01 11.25 -9.54
C GLU A 55 7.68 10.76 -10.11
N THR A 56 7.63 10.49 -11.43
CA THR A 56 6.43 9.95 -12.07
C THR A 56 6.06 8.56 -11.53
N PHE A 57 7.04 7.68 -11.33
CA PHE A 57 6.79 6.37 -10.70
C PHE A 57 6.24 6.51 -9.29
N VAL A 58 6.85 7.35 -8.45
CA VAL A 58 6.37 7.60 -7.08
C VAL A 58 4.92 8.10 -7.09
N ARG A 59 4.61 9.06 -7.96
CA ARG A 59 3.26 9.63 -8.10
C ARG A 59 2.23 8.58 -8.51
N ILE A 60 2.56 7.72 -9.49
CA ILE A 60 1.64 6.68 -9.97
C ILE A 60 1.40 5.63 -8.89
N ILE A 61 2.47 5.18 -8.21
CA ILE A 61 2.35 4.16 -7.16
C ILE A 61 1.51 4.70 -6.00
N ARG A 62 1.77 5.94 -5.54
CA ARG A 62 0.96 6.58 -4.50
C ARG A 62 -0.50 6.70 -4.91
N ALA A 63 -0.77 7.26 -6.09
CA ALA A 63 -2.14 7.40 -6.58
C ALA A 63 -2.87 6.04 -6.65
N HIS A 64 -2.18 4.96 -7.01
CA HIS A 64 -2.76 3.62 -7.00
C HIS A 64 -3.03 3.09 -5.59
N LEU A 65 -2.13 3.31 -4.63
CA LEU A 65 -2.31 2.90 -3.24
C LEU A 65 -3.45 3.67 -2.58
N ASP A 66 -3.48 4.99 -2.74
CA ASP A 66 -4.53 5.87 -2.21
C ASP A 66 -5.89 5.50 -2.81
N ALA A 67 -5.95 5.22 -4.11
CA ALA A 67 -7.20 4.83 -4.78
C ALA A 67 -7.81 3.51 -4.27
N LYS A 68 -7.05 2.64 -3.58
CA LYS A 68 -7.61 1.41 -2.99
C LYS A 68 -8.55 1.70 -1.82
N GLU A 69 -8.46 2.87 -1.21
CA GLU A 69 -9.31 3.26 -0.09
C GLU A 69 -10.64 3.89 -0.54
N PHE A 70 -10.77 4.22 -1.84
CA PHE A 70 -11.93 4.93 -2.37
C PHE A 70 -12.65 4.14 -3.46
N PHE A 71 -13.97 4.35 -3.54
CA PHE A 71 -14.79 3.84 -4.63
C PHE A 71 -15.42 5.00 -5.39
N SER A 72 -15.52 4.87 -6.72
CA SER A 72 -16.27 5.81 -7.54
C SER A 72 -17.75 5.39 -7.58
N ILE A 73 -18.63 6.25 -7.08
CA ILE A 73 -20.08 6.03 -7.05
C ILE A 73 -20.74 7.10 -7.91
N THR A 74 -21.49 6.68 -8.93
CA THR A 74 -22.31 7.57 -9.76
C THR A 74 -23.77 7.22 -9.55
N GLY A 75 -24.58 8.20 -9.20
CA GLY A 75 -26.01 8.04 -9.00
C GLY A 75 -26.78 9.30 -9.38
N ASN A 76 -28.02 9.11 -9.84
CA ASN A 76 -28.92 10.23 -10.12
C ASN A 76 -29.61 10.66 -8.82
N ILE A 77 -29.61 11.97 -8.54
CA ILE A 77 -30.28 12.55 -7.39
C ILE A 77 -31.28 13.57 -7.89
N GLN A 78 -32.53 13.44 -7.45
CA GLN A 78 -33.55 14.44 -7.75
C GLN A 78 -33.28 15.70 -6.91
N GLY A 79 -33.21 16.86 -7.56
CA GLY A 79 -33.02 18.12 -6.87
C GLY A 79 -33.50 19.29 -7.72
N VAL A 80 -33.91 20.35 -7.03
CA VAL A 80 -34.42 21.58 -7.67
C VAL A 80 -33.30 22.52 -8.13
N SER A 81 -32.07 22.31 -7.67
CA SER A 81 -30.86 23.03 -8.08
C SER A 81 -29.58 22.24 -7.75
N ARG A 82 -28.43 22.65 -8.29
CA ARG A 82 -27.12 22.03 -7.98
C ARG A 82 -26.76 22.17 -6.51
N ASP A 83 -26.99 23.34 -5.93
CA ASP A 83 -26.67 23.63 -4.53
C ASP A 83 -27.54 22.81 -3.57
N ALA A 84 -28.81 22.56 -3.94
CA ALA A 84 -29.71 21.70 -3.17
C ALA A 84 -29.22 20.23 -3.15
N VAL A 85 -28.76 19.71 -4.29
CA VAL A 85 -28.18 18.36 -4.38
C VAL A 85 -26.87 18.27 -3.59
N ALA A 86 -25.99 19.27 -3.70
CA ALA A 86 -24.73 19.28 -2.96
C ALA A 86 -24.94 19.33 -1.43
N SER A 87 -25.90 20.14 -0.97
CA SER A 87 -26.27 20.22 0.44
C SER A 87 -26.79 18.88 0.95
N LEU A 88 -27.68 18.22 0.19
CA LEU A 88 -28.23 16.91 0.53
C LEU A 88 -27.15 15.83 0.63
N VAL A 89 -26.23 15.75 -0.34
CA VAL A 89 -25.12 14.78 -0.29
C VAL A 89 -24.23 15.02 0.93
N SER A 90 -24.01 16.29 1.28
CA SER A 90 -23.21 16.69 2.43
C SER A 90 -23.87 16.36 3.78
N GLU A 91 -25.17 16.04 3.83
CA GLU A 91 -25.81 15.58 5.07
C GLU A 91 -25.39 14.13 5.43
N TYR A 92 -25.04 13.32 4.44
CA TYR A 92 -24.62 11.93 4.65
C TYR A 92 -23.12 11.84 4.94
N GLU A 93 -22.77 11.53 6.19
CA GLU A 93 -21.38 11.44 6.64
C GLU A 93 -20.52 10.47 5.80
N SER A 94 -21.10 9.37 5.32
CA SER A 94 -20.41 8.38 4.47
C SER A 94 -20.19 8.83 3.02
N LEU A 95 -20.79 9.94 2.60
CA LEU A 95 -20.65 10.52 1.26
C LEU A 95 -19.95 11.88 1.29
N ARG A 96 -19.51 12.33 2.48
CA ARG A 96 -18.64 13.49 2.63
C ARG A 96 -17.25 13.11 2.12
N GLY A 97 -16.92 13.60 0.93
CA GLY A 97 -15.56 13.61 0.40
C GLY A 97 -14.77 14.83 0.87
#